data_AF-A0A919HX51-F1
#
_entry.id   AF-A0A919HX51-F1
#
_cell.length_a   1.000
_cell.length_b   1.000
_cell.length_c   1.000
_cell.angle_alpha   90.00
_cell.angle_beta   90.00
_cell.angle_gamma   90.00
#
_symmetry.space_group_name_H-M   'P 1'
#
loop_
_entity.id
_entity.type
_entity.pdbx_description
1 polymer ?
#
loop_
_entity_poly.entity_id
_entity_poly.type
_entity_poly.pdbx_seq_one_letter_code
_entity_poly.pdbx_strand_id
1 'polypeptide(L)'
;MPLPPYIDRPDEDADRELYQTVYGTGPGAVAAPTAGLHFDEPLLDKLRAKGVEMAFVTLHVGAGTFQPVRVDSIEEHTMHPNMPKCRRRWSMRCWRRKRAATA
;
A
#
# COMPACT_ATOMS: atom_id res chain seq x y z
N MET A 1 8.26 9.64 -11.17
CA MET A 1 6.95 9.18 -10.65
C MET A 1 6.28 10.44 -10.16
N PRO A 2 5.03 10.77 -10.54
CA PRO A 2 4.46 12.03 -10.12
C PRO A 2 4.38 12.06 -8.59
N LEU A 3 5.03 13.05 -7.98
CA LEU A 3 4.91 13.30 -6.55
C LEU A 3 3.48 13.76 -6.23
N PRO A 4 2.97 13.47 -5.02
CA PRO A 4 1.71 14.02 -4.57
C PRO A 4 1.68 15.56 -4.64
N PRO A 5 0.52 16.19 -4.90
CA PRO A 5 0.41 17.63 -5.15
C PRO A 5 0.77 18.52 -3.95
N TYR A 6 0.96 17.95 -2.77
CA TYR A 6 1.40 18.64 -1.55
C TYR A 6 2.94 18.69 -1.39
N ILE A 7 3.69 18.14 -2.34
CA ILE A 7 5.16 18.21 -2.37
C ILE A 7 5.56 19.17 -3.47
N ASP A 8 5.98 20.36 -3.06
CA ASP A 8 6.31 21.47 -3.96
C ASP A 8 7.77 21.40 -4.42
N ARG A 9 8.11 20.33 -5.15
CA ARG A 9 9.39 20.19 -5.87
C ARG A 9 9.25 19.22 -7.06
N PRO A 10 10.16 19.31 -8.06
CA PRO A 10 10.23 18.32 -9.13
C PRO A 10 10.50 16.90 -8.61
N ASP A 11 10.03 15.89 -9.34
CA ASP A 11 10.36 14.50 -9.05
C ASP A 11 11.81 14.19 -9.44
N GLU A 12 12.51 13.49 -8.54
CA GLU A 12 13.87 13.00 -8.73
C GLU A 12 13.86 11.48 -8.93
N ASP A 13 14.92 10.92 -9.52
CA ASP A 13 15.01 9.47 -9.73
C ASP A 13 14.98 8.70 -8.39
N ALA A 14 15.57 9.27 -7.34
CA ALA A 14 15.56 8.71 -5.98
C ALA A 14 14.14 8.57 -5.40
N ASP A 15 13.18 9.41 -5.82
CA ASP A 15 11.81 9.34 -5.32
C ASP A 15 11.13 8.02 -5.67
N ARG A 16 11.54 7.36 -6.77
CA ARG A 16 11.01 6.05 -7.16
C ARG A 16 11.33 4.97 -6.13
N GLU A 17 12.46 5.09 -5.46
CA GLU A 17 12.92 4.16 -4.43
C GLU A 17 12.40 4.58 -3.04
N LEU A 18 12.47 5.87 -2.73
CA LEU A 18 12.04 6.42 -1.43
C LEU A 18 10.52 6.35 -1.21
N TYR A 19 9.72 6.38 -2.29
CA TYR A 19 8.27 6.19 -2.21
C TYR A 19 7.83 4.73 -2.24
N GLN A 20 8.70 3.78 -1.89
CA GLN A 20 8.36 2.37 -1.72
C GLN A 20 8.60 1.92 -0.28
N THR A 21 7.81 0.96 0.20
CA THR A 21 8.08 0.31 1.49
C THR A 21 9.24 -0.67 1.32
N VAL A 22 9.99 -0.92 2.39
CA VAL A 22 11.12 -1.89 2.38
C VAL A 22 10.70 -3.32 1.98
N TYR A 23 9.41 -3.63 2.09
CA TYR A 23 8.81 -4.91 1.70
C TYR A 23 7.99 -4.86 0.38
N GLY A 24 8.12 -3.78 -0.40
CA GLY A 24 7.51 -3.65 -1.72
C GLY A 24 8.15 -4.63 -2.72
N THR A 25 7.35 -5.45 -3.39
CA THR A 25 7.85 -6.54 -4.26
C THR A 25 7.62 -6.30 -5.76
N GLY A 26 7.16 -5.12 -6.18
CA GLY A 26 7.03 -4.80 -7.59
C GLY A 26 6.51 -3.39 -7.90
N PRO A 27 6.60 -2.94 -9.15
CA PRO A 27 6.32 -1.56 -9.62
C PRO A 27 4.84 -1.17 -9.59
N GLY A 28 4.00 -1.92 -8.87
CA GLY A 28 2.56 -1.79 -8.88
C GLY A 28 2.00 -0.72 -7.95
N ALA A 29 2.75 -0.35 -6.91
CA ALA A 29 2.35 0.67 -5.97
C ALA A 29 2.89 2.01 -6.45
N VAL A 30 2.02 2.86 -7.00
CA VAL A 30 2.38 4.24 -7.38
C VAL A 30 2.70 5.10 -6.15
N ALA A 31 2.47 4.61 -4.93
CA ALA A 31 3.03 5.15 -3.70
C ALA A 31 3.03 4.09 -2.59
N ALA A 32 4.03 4.14 -1.71
CA ALA A 32 4.01 3.43 -0.44
C ALA A 32 2.81 3.90 0.41
N PRO A 33 2.06 3.00 1.04
CA PRO A 33 1.15 3.40 2.10
C PRO A 33 1.96 4.09 3.22
N THR A 34 1.53 5.28 3.66
CA THR A 34 2.25 6.09 4.66
C THR A 34 2.53 5.33 5.95
N ALA A 35 1.61 4.46 6.37
CA ALA A 35 1.81 3.58 7.53
C ALA A 35 2.98 2.59 7.36
N GLY A 36 3.30 2.22 6.11
CA GLY A 36 4.43 1.35 5.79
C GLY A 36 5.80 2.01 5.94
N LEU A 37 5.85 3.35 5.98
CA LEU A 37 7.10 4.11 6.14
C LEU A 37 7.67 4.04 7.56
N HIS A 38 6.89 3.55 8.52
CA HIS A 38 7.36 3.32 9.90
C HIS A 38 8.11 1.99 10.08
N PHE A 39 8.19 1.15 9.03
CA PHE A 39 8.84 -0.15 9.08
C PHE A 39 10.18 -0.12 8.37
N ASP A 40 11.22 -0.58 9.05
CA ASP A 40 12.54 -0.87 8.48
C ASP A 40 12.85 -2.37 8.55
N GLU A 41 13.88 -2.81 7.82
CA GLU A 41 14.31 -4.22 7.84
C GLU A 41 14.64 -4.74 9.25
N PRO A 42 15.40 -4.01 10.09
CA PRO A 42 15.67 -4.45 11.47
C PRO A 42 14.43 -4.70 12.31
N LEU A 43 13.39 -3.86 12.21
CA LEU A 43 12.13 -4.06 12.91
C LEU A 43 11.38 -5.28 12.37
N LEU A 44 11.34 -5.44 11.04
CA LEU A 44 10.71 -6.60 10.43
C LEU A 44 11.40 -7.90 10.84
N ASP A 45 12.73 -7.91 10.94
CA ASP A 45 13.49 -9.06 11.44
C ASP A 45 13.15 -9.39 12.89
N LYS A 46 13.05 -8.37 13.77
CA LYS A 46 12.61 -8.57 15.16
C LYS A 46 11.20 -9.18 15.23
N LEU A 47 10.29 -8.77 14.37
CA LEU A 47 8.94 -9.32 14.30
C LEU A 47 8.94 -10.77 13.78
N ARG A 48 9.73 -11.07 12.73
CA ARG A 48 9.91 -12.45 12.22
C ARG A 48 10.47 -13.36 13.31
N ALA A 49 11.48 -12.91 14.05
CA ALA A 49 12.10 -13.66 15.16
C ALA A 49 11.11 -13.96 16.31
N LYS A 50 10.12 -13.09 16.52
CA LYS A 50 9.02 -13.31 17.48
C LYS A 50 7.91 -14.24 16.95
N GLY A 51 8.06 -14.80 15.75
CA GLY A 51 7.05 -15.67 15.13
C GLY A 51 5.84 -14.92 14.56
N VAL A 52 5.96 -13.60 14.33
CA VAL A 52 4.89 -12.81 13.70
C VAL A 52 4.82 -13.16 12.21
N GLU A 53 3.71 -13.76 11.80
CA GLU A 53 3.44 -14.02 10.38
C GLU A 53 3.09 -12.72 9.64
N MET A 54 3.73 -12.48 8.50
CA MET A 54 3.53 -11.28 7.68
C MET A 54 2.93 -11.62 6.33
N ALA A 55 1.83 -10.97 5.98
CA ALA A 55 1.20 -11.07 4.67
C ALA A 55 1.36 -9.76 3.90
N PHE A 56 1.77 -9.84 2.64
CA PHE A 56 1.94 -8.67 1.77
C PHE A 56 0.83 -8.60 0.73
N VAL A 57 0.28 -7.41 0.56
CA VAL A 57 -0.75 -7.08 -0.42
C VAL A 57 -0.20 -5.95 -1.29
N THR A 58 -0.28 -6.11 -2.60
CA THR A 58 0.05 -5.05 -3.56
C THR A 58 -1.23 -4.37 -3.97
N LEU A 59 -1.40 -3.10 -3.63
CA LEU A 59 -2.52 -2.30 -4.13
C LEU A 59 -2.06 -1.55 -5.38
N HIS A 60 -2.67 -1.87 -6.52
CA HIS A 60 -2.48 -1.07 -7.72
C HIS A 60 -3.39 0.15 -7.64
N VAL A 61 -2.76 1.31 -7.53
CA VAL A 61 -3.42 2.60 -7.47
C VAL A 61 -3.19 3.28 -8.82
N GLY A 62 -4.28 3.58 -9.53
CA GLY A 62 -4.21 4.29 -10.81
C GLY A 62 -3.96 5.78 -10.62
N ALA A 63 -3.39 6.44 -11.64
CA ALA A 63 -3.15 7.89 -11.63
C ALA A 63 -4.42 8.73 -11.38
N GLY A 64 -5.61 8.18 -11.65
CA GLY A 64 -6.91 8.80 -11.37
C GLY A 64 -7.17 9.10 -9.89
N THR A 65 -6.50 8.42 -8.96
CA THR A 65 -6.64 8.69 -7.52
C THR A 65 -5.88 9.93 -7.04
N PHE A 66 -4.93 10.42 -7.84
CA PHE A 66 -4.25 11.69 -7.61
C PHE A 66 -4.98 12.86 -8.26
N GLN A 67 -6.08 12.61 -8.97
CA GLN A 67 -6.87 13.69 -9.55
C GLN A 67 -7.67 14.39 -8.45
N PRO A 68 -7.68 15.74 -8.43
CA PRO A 68 -8.51 16.49 -7.51
C PRO A 68 -9.99 16.19 -7.77
N VAL A 69 -10.82 16.29 -6.74
CA VAL A 69 -12.28 16.25 -6.88
C VAL A 69 -12.69 17.43 -7.77
N ARG A 70 -13.36 17.16 -8.90
CA ARG A 70 -13.76 18.16 -9.90
C ARG A 70 -15.27 18.45 -9.91
N VAL A 71 -15.96 18.09 -8.82
CA VAL A 71 -17.40 18.26 -8.68
C VAL A 71 -17.70 19.11 -7.45
N ASP A 72 -18.77 19.90 -7.52
CA ASP A 72 -19.20 20.78 -6.42
C ASP A 72 -19.88 19.99 -5.28
N SER A 73 -20.47 18.85 -5.61
CA SER A 73 -21.17 17.94 -4.70
C SER A 73 -20.41 16.62 -4.57
N ILE A 74 -20.13 16.17 -3.34
CA ILE A 74 -19.31 14.96 -3.08
C ILE A 74 -20.03 13.70 -3.59
N GLU A 75 -21.35 13.69 -3.53
CA GLU A 75 -22.22 12.60 -3.97
C GLU A 75 -22.11 12.35 -5.48
N GLU A 76 -21.68 13.35 -6.24
CA GLU A 76 -21.47 13.27 -7.69
C GLU A 76 -20.04 12.82 -8.05
N HIS A 77 -19.14 12.71 -7.07
CA HIS A 77 -17.76 12.33 -7.30
C HIS A 77 -17.63 10.83 -7.56
N THR A 78 -17.25 10.46 -8.79
CA THR A 78 -16.92 9.07 -9.11
C THR A 78 -15.47 8.76 -8.72
N MET A 79 -15.29 7.91 -7.70
CA MET A 79 -13.97 7.42 -7.29
C MET A 79 -13.48 6.30 -8.20
N HIS A 80 -12.24 6.39 -8.68
CA HIS A 80 -11.62 5.30 -9.45
C HIS A 80 -11.35 4.07 -8.57
N PRO A 81 -11.75 2.86 -9.01
CA PRO A 81 -11.49 1.64 -8.25
C PRO A 81 -10.01 1.28 -8.25
N ASN A 82 -9.49 0.87 -7.10
CA ASN A 82 -8.15 0.32 -6.96
C ASN A 82 -8.19 -1.21 -7.03
N MET A 83 -7.14 -1.83 -7.60
CA MET A 83 -7.09 -3.28 -7.80
C MET A 83 -6.09 -3.93 -6.83
N PRO A 84 -6.55 -4.49 -5.69
CA PRO A 84 -5.67 -5.20 -4.77
C PRO A 84 -5.26 -6.57 -5.33
N LYS A 85 -3.99 -6.91 -5.18
CA LYS A 85 -3.43 -8.24 -5.45
C LYS A 85 -2.86 -8.84 -4.17
N CYS A 86 -3.29 -10.05 -3.84
CA CYS A 86 -2.81 -10.82 -2.71
C CYS A 86 -2.65 -12.29 -3.11
N ARG A 87 -1.60 -12.97 -2.64
CA ARG A 87 -1.42 -14.41 -2.92
C ARG A 87 -2.53 -15.22 -2.24
N ARG A 88 -3.15 -16.15 -2.97
CA ARG A 88 -4.23 -17.04 -2.48
C ARG A 88 -3.93 -17.72 -1.15
N ARG A 89 -2.67 -18.13 -0.92
CA ARG A 89 -2.23 -18.75 0.35
C ARG A 89 -2.48 -17.84 1.56
N TRP A 90 -2.28 -16.53 1.43
CA TRP A 90 -2.50 -15.57 2.51
C TRP A 90 -3.98 -15.33 2.77
N SER A 91 -4.78 -15.16 1.72
CA SER A 91 -6.24 -15.03 1.83
C SER A 91 -6.85 -16.18 2.64
N MET A 92 -6.51 -17.44 2.29
CA MET A 92 -7.00 -18.60 3.03
C MET A 92 -6.51 -18.66 4.47
N ARG A 93 -5.26 -18.25 4.73
CA ARG A 93 -4.65 -18.32 6.06
C ARG A 93 -5.23 -17.28 7.02
N CYS A 94 -5.41 -16.03 6.56
CA CYS A 94 -6.11 -14.99 7.31
C CYS A 94 -7.55 -15.42 7.62
N TRP A 95 -8.26 -16.00 6.65
CA TRP A 95 -9.63 -16.48 6.86
C TRP A 95 -9.72 -17.62 7.90
N ARG A 96 -8.79 -18.58 7.85
CA ARG A 96 -8.71 -19.66 8.84
C ARG A 96 -8.44 -19.14 10.26
N ARG A 97 -7.49 -18.19 10.42
CA ARG A 97 -7.23 -17.55 11.72
C ARG A 97 -8.44 -16.78 12.23
N LYS A 98 -9.13 -16.01 11.37
CA LYS A 98 -10.32 -15.26 11.77
C LYS A 98 -11.39 -16.21 12.32
N ARG A 99 -11.63 -17.35 11.65
CA ARG A 99 -12.56 -18.36 12.16
C ARG A 99 -12.12 -19.00 13.48
N ALA A 100 -10.83 -19.29 13.63
CA ALA A 100 -10.28 -19.88 14.86
C ALA A 100 -10.27 -18.91 16.06
N ALA A 101 -10.30 -17.60 15.83
CA ALA A 101 -10.32 -16.58 16.89
C ALA A 101 -11.74 -16.19 17.35
N THR A 102 -12.77 -16.57 16.59
CA THR A 102 -14.20 -16.39 16.92
C THR A 102 -14.89 -17.68 17.37
N ALA A 103 -14.13 -18.74 17.62
CA ALA A 103 -14.59 -19.99 18.22
C ALA A 103 -13.98 -20.11 19.63
#